data_AF-A0A350UZU6-F1
#
_entry.id   AF-A0A350UZU6-F1
#
_cell.length_a   1.000
_cell.length_b   1.000
_cell.length_c   1.000
_cell.angle_alpha   90.00
_cell.angle_beta   90.00
_cell.angle_gamma   90.00
#
_symmetry.space_group_name_H-M   'P 1'
#
loop_
_entity.id
_entity.type
_entity.pdbx_description
1 polymer ?
#
loop_
_entity_poly.entity_id
_entity_poly.type
_entity_poly.pdbx_seq_one_letter_code
_entity_poly.pdbx_strand_id
1 'polypeptide(L)' 'LVIYDMLGKVVKTVVNEHKTAGSYEVTFDAKGLASGMYFYKMEAGDFSEVKKMMFIK' A
#
# COMPACT_ATOMS: atom_id res chain seq x y z
N LEU A 1 2.34 0.40 -5.95
CA LEU A 1 1.93 0.10 -4.54
C LEU A 1 0.84 1.08 -4.13
N VAL A 2 -0.36 0.58 -3.87
CA VAL A 2 -1.54 1.39 -3.52
C VAL A 2 -2.14 0.87 -2.22
N ILE A 3 -2.57 1.78 -1.34
CA ILE A 3 -3.20 1.49 -0.05
C ILE A 3 -4.71 1.73 -0.17
N TYR A 4 -5.49 0.81 0.41
CA TYR A 4 -6.94 0.78 0.41
C TYR A 4 -7.47 0.65 1.84
N ASP A 5 -8.66 1.19 2.08
CA ASP A 5 -9.41 0.93 3.31
C ASP A 5 -10.23 -0.37 3.22
N MET A 6 -10.97 -0.70 4.28
CA MET A 6 -11.79 -1.92 4.35
C MET A 6 -12.94 -1.96 3.34
N LEU A 7 -13.32 -0.81 2.77
CA LEU A 7 -14.36 -0.72 1.73
C LEU A 7 -13.77 -0.81 0.32
N GLY A 8 -12.45 -0.98 0.20
CA GLY A 8 -11.74 -1.02 -1.08
C GLY A 8 -11.53 0.36 -1.70
N LYS A 9 -11.74 1.45 -0.96
CA LYS A 9 -11.47 2.80 -1.46
C LYS A 9 -9.96 3.06 -1.44
N VAL A 10 -9.44 3.64 -2.51
CA VAL A 10 -8.04 4.09 -2.58
C VAL A 10 -7.82 5.19 -1.55
N VAL A 11 -6.92 4.92 -0.60
CA VAL A 11 -6.48 5.87 0.43
C VAL A 11 -5.26 6.65 -0.06
N LYS A 12 -4.28 5.94 -0.62
CA LYS A 12 -3.01 6.54 -1.05
C LYS A 12 -2.32 5.67 -2.10
N THR A 13 -1.80 6.31 -3.15
CA THR A 13 -0.82 5.69 -4.03
C THR A 13 0.58 6.01 -3.51
N VAL A 14 1.33 4.98 -3.10
CA VAL A 14 2.65 5.13 -2.47
C VAL A 14 3.76 5.06 -3.51
N VAL A 15 3.65 4.14 -4.47
CA VAL A 15 4.60 3.98 -5.58
C VAL A 15 3.81 3.83 -6.87
N ASN A 16 4.11 4.67 -7.84
CA ASN A 16 3.53 4.64 -9.19
C ASN A 16 4.60 4.96 -10.25
N GLU A 17 5.70 4.23 -10.19
CA GLU A 17 6.82 4.38 -11.12
C GLU A 17 7.36 3.01 -11.50
N HIS A 18 8.02 2.94 -12.66
CA HIS A 18 8.72 1.75 -13.07
C HIS A 18 10.01 1.59 -12.26
N LYS A 19 10.15 0.47 -11.56
CA LYS A 19 11.38 0.09 -10.85
C LYS A 19 11.98 -1.15 -11.49
N THR A 20 13.31 -1.17 -11.59
CA THR A 20 14.05 -2.37 -12.01
C THR A 20 13.99 -3.44 -10.94
N ALA A 21 14.41 -4.66 -11.25
CA ALA A 21 14.54 -5.71 -10.24
C ALA A 21 15.49 -5.28 -9.11
N GLY A 22 15.07 -5.52 -7.86
CA GLY A 22 15.82 -5.14 -6.67
C GLY A 22 14.95 -5.09 -5.43
N SER A 23 15.57 -4.81 -4.29
CA SER A 23 14.88 -4.57 -3.02
C SER A 23 14.73 -3.07 -2.80
N TYR A 24 13.52 -2.65 -2.42
CA TYR A 24 13.20 -1.26 -2.16
C TYR A 24 12.48 -1.13 -0.83
N GLU A 25 12.88 -0.13 -0.05
CA GLU A 25 12.17 0.29 1.15
C GLU A 25 11.39 1.56 0.84
N VAL A 26 10.16 1.63 1.33
CA VAL A 26 9.27 2.77 1.08
C VAL A 26 8.59 3.16 2.37
N THR A 27 8.74 4.41 2.77
CA THR A 27 8.08 4.96 3.95
C THR A 27 6.69 5.45 3.58
N PHE A 28 5.69 4.95 4.30
CA PHE A 28 4.31 5.43 4.20
C PHE A 28 3.94 6.22 5.47
N ASP A 29 3.69 7.52 5.30
CA ASP A 29 3.15 8.35 6.38
C ASP A 29 1.63 8.18 6.46
N ALA A 30 1.17 7.53 7.55
CA ALA A 30 -0.23 7.30 7.86
C ALA A 30 -0.91 8.49 8.58
N LYS A 31 -0.28 9.67 8.62
CA LYS A 31 -0.85 10.85 9.26
C LYS A 31 -2.24 11.19 8.69
N GLY A 32 -3.20 11.35 9.60
CA GLY A 32 -4.59 11.63 9.25
C GLY A 32 -5.46 10.38 9.03
N LEU A 33 -4.88 9.19 9.05
CA LEU A 33 -5.64 7.94 9.05
C LEU A 33 -6.08 7.55 10.46
N ALA A 34 -7.28 6.98 10.56
CA ALA A 34 -7.76 6.39 11.80
C ALA A 34 -7.06 5.05 12.04
N SER A 35 -6.88 4.68 13.31
CA SER A 35 -6.49 3.31 13.68
C SER A 35 -7.48 2.33 13.06
N GLY A 36 -7.00 1.33 12.34
CA GLY A 36 -7.85 0.49 11.51
C GLY A 36 -7.08 -0.51 10.67
N MET A 37 -7.82 -1.45 10.10
CA MET A 37 -7.28 -2.36 9.10
C MET A 37 -7.25 -1.68 7.74
N TYR A 38 -6.14 -1.85 7.04
CA TYR A 38 -5.94 -1.37 5.68
C TYR A 38 -5.34 -2.50 4.84
N PHE A 39 -5.39 -2.33 3.53
CA PHE A 39 -4.80 -3.26 2.58
C PHE A 39 -3.84 -2.52 1.69
N TYR A 40 -2.74 -3.16 1.32
CA TYR A 40 -1.89 -2.65 0.25
C TYR A 40 -1.81 -3.67 -0.88
N LYS A 41 -1.87 -3.16 -2.11
CA LYS A 41 -1.75 -3.95 -3.34
C LYS A 41 -0.47 -3.57 -4.06
N MET A 42 0.34 -4.58 -4.36
CA MET A 42 1.50 -4.47 -5.23
C MET A 42 1.16 -5.13 -6.56
N GLU A 43 1.39 -4.40 -7.65
CA GLU A 43 1.29 -4.90 -9.02
C GLU A 43 2.62 -4.65 -9.72
N ALA A 44 3.15 -5.67 -10.40
CA ALA A 44 4.40 -5.60 -11.16
C ALA A 44 4.34 -6.58 -12.34
N GLY A 45 4.00 -6.07 -13.53
CA GLY A 45 3.71 -6.94 -14.69
C GLY A 45 2.53 -7.86 -14.38
N ASP A 46 2.73 -9.17 -14.54
CA ASP A 46 1.72 -10.19 -14.24
C ASP A 46 1.59 -10.53 -12.74
N PHE A 47 2.50 -10.02 -11.90
CA PHE A 47 2.44 -10.23 -10.47
C PHE A 47 1.45 -9.26 -9.82
N SER A 48 0.54 -9.80 -9.01
CA SER A 48 -0.34 -9.02 -8.14
C SER A 48 -0.44 -9.68 -6.77
N GLU A 49 -0.15 -8.93 -5.71
CA GLU A 49 -0.29 -9.40 -4.32
C GLU A 49 -1.00 -8.34 -3.47
N VAL A 50 -1.90 -8.81 -2.60
CA VAL A 50 -2.58 -8.00 -1.60
C VAL A 50 -2.21 -8.49 -0.22
N LYS A 51 -1.81 -7.58 0.65
CA LYS A 51 -1.50 -7.86 2.05
C LYS A 51 -2.27 -6.91 2.96
N LYS A 52 -2.72 -7.43 4.10
CA LYS A 52 -3.40 -6.65 5.14
C LYS A 52 -2.39 -6.04 6.12
N MET A 53 -2.69 -4.85 6.62
CA MET A 53 -1.95 -4.19 7.69
C MET A 53 -2.92 -3.63 8.73
N MET A 54 -2.49 -3.62 9.99
CA MET A 54 -3.22 -2.98 11.08
C MET A 54 -2.46 -1.71 11.47
N PHE A 55 -3.08 -0.55 11.27
CA PHE A 55 -2.52 0.70 11.76
C PHE A 55 -3.06 0.97 13.17
N ILE A 56 -2.16 1.19 14.11
CA ILE A 56 -2.48 1.53 15.51
C ILE A 56 -1.75 2.83 15.81
N LYS A 57 -2.51 3.85 16.22
CA LYS A 57 -2.00 5.14 16.66
C LYS A 57 -1.50 5.10 18.11
#